data_AF-A0A2M7A6J2-F1
#
_entry.id   AF-A0A2M7A6J2-F1
#
_cell.length_a   1.000
_cell.length_b   1.000
_cell.length_c   1.000
_cell.angle_alpha   90.00
_cell.angle_beta   90.00
_cell.angle_gamma   90.00
#
_symmetry.space_group_name_H-M   'P 1'
#
loop_
_entity.id
_entity.type
_entity.pdbx_description
1 polymer ?
#
loop_
_entity_poly.entity_id
_entity_poly.type
_entity_poly.pdbx_seq_one_letter_code
_entity_poly.pdbx_strand_id
1 'polypeptide(L)'
;MAGGQIRGISRTRLASDLNSLGVITSPGDEEEGLSPEHLERARAMQQSDRLGANPAARRVRPATDGLLLLYPISRNSGGELQEGGSRRSLYDNPNGLRARDVIGMAISFPHSDRAQRVTGQYVEGTVGWRPVE
;
A
#
# COMPACT_ATOMS: atom_id res chain seq x y z
N MET A 1 -19.74 -6.30 -19.33
CA MET A 1 -19.53 -4.99 -18.68
C MET A 1 -18.17 -4.48 -19.09
N ALA A 2 -18.08 -3.44 -19.91
CA ALA A 2 -16.78 -2.86 -20.28
C ALA A 2 -16.26 -2.04 -19.10
N GLY A 3 -15.12 -2.43 -18.52
CA GLY A 3 -14.48 -1.69 -17.43
C GLY A 3 -14.01 -0.32 -17.90
N GLY A 4 -14.20 0.71 -17.06
CA GLY A 4 -13.73 2.07 -17.32
C GLY A 4 -12.21 2.21 -17.14
N GLN A 5 -11.65 3.33 -17.62
CA GLN A 5 -10.24 3.65 -17.44
C GLN A 5 -9.93 3.94 -15.97
N ILE A 6 -9.03 3.17 -15.36
CA ILE A 6 -8.54 3.40 -14.00
C ILE A 6 -7.28 4.28 -14.08
N ARG A 7 -7.26 5.38 -13.32
CA ARG A 7 -6.05 6.21 -13.20
C ARG A 7 -5.05 5.49 -12.28
N GLY A 8 -3.90 5.12 -12.84
CA GLY A 8 -2.82 4.52 -12.08
C GLY A 8 -1.95 5.56 -11.37
N ILE A 9 -1.36 5.17 -10.24
CA ILE A 9 -0.34 5.94 -9.53
C ILE A 9 1.07 5.53 -9.96
N SER A 10 2.06 6.38 -9.66
CA SER A 10 3.48 6.05 -9.82
C SER A 10 4.00 5.34 -8.55
N ARG A 11 4.52 4.12 -8.71
CA ARG A 11 5.33 3.41 -7.70
C ARG A 11 6.51 2.71 -8.34
N THR A 12 7.65 2.89 -7.72
CA THR A 12 8.96 2.42 -8.19
C THR A 12 9.41 1.18 -7.43
N ARG A 13 10.47 0.52 -7.89
CA ARG A 13 11.12 -0.58 -7.15
C ARG A 13 12.38 -0.09 -6.45
N LEU A 14 12.84 -0.83 -5.45
CA LEU A 14 14.09 -0.52 -4.77
C LEU A 14 15.28 -0.82 -5.70
N ALA A 15 16.29 0.05 -5.69
CA ALA A 15 17.53 -0.22 -6.43
C ALA A 15 18.32 -1.38 -5.83
N SER A 16 18.19 -1.60 -4.52
CA SER A 16 18.81 -2.69 -3.77
C SER A 16 18.11 -4.05 -3.94
N ASP A 17 16.82 -4.05 -4.28
CA ASP A 17 16.03 -5.25 -4.53
C ASP A 17 14.98 -4.97 -5.62
N LEU A 18 15.28 -5.48 -6.82
CA LEU A 18 14.45 -5.28 -8.00
C LEU A 18 13.11 -6.03 -7.97
N ASN A 19 12.90 -6.93 -7.00
CA ASN A 19 11.64 -7.64 -6.80
C ASN A 19 10.76 -6.98 -5.73
N SER A 20 11.21 -5.88 -5.12
CA SER A 20 10.48 -5.20 -4.06
C SER A 20 10.10 -3.77 -4.46
N LEU A 21 8.83 -3.41 -4.24
CA LEU A 21 8.36 -2.02 -4.33
C LEU A 21 8.70 -1.20 -3.09
N GLY A 22 9.15 -1.85 -2.01
CA GLY A 22 9.22 -1.25 -0.68
C GLY A 22 7.83 -0.91 -0.12
N VAL A 23 7.76 0.12 0.71
CA VAL A 23 6.49 0.62 1.24
C VAL A 23 5.71 1.29 0.10
N ILE A 24 4.49 0.79 -0.16
CA ILE A 24 3.62 1.33 -1.22
C ILE A 24 2.62 2.39 -0.73
N THR A 25 2.40 2.48 0.59
CA THR A 25 1.52 3.47 1.21
C THR A 25 2.16 4.85 1.22
N SER A 26 1.39 5.89 0.93
CA SER A 26 1.77 7.30 1.14
C SER A 26 1.43 7.76 2.57
N PRO A 27 2.12 8.77 3.11
CA PRO A 27 1.65 9.46 4.31
C PRO A 27 0.24 10.03 4.12
N GLY A 28 -0.64 9.78 5.08
CA GLY A 28 -2.05 10.19 5.05
C GLY A 28 -3.01 9.08 4.59
N ASP A 29 -2.56 8.02 3.93
CA ASP A 29 -3.46 6.98 3.41
C ASP A 29 -4.29 6.29 4.51
N GLU A 30 -3.75 6.18 5.73
CA GLU A 30 -4.46 5.60 6.88
C GLU A 30 -5.53 6.52 7.46
N GLU A 31 -5.64 7.77 7.00
CA GLU A 31 -6.68 8.74 7.41
C GLU A 31 -8.01 8.49 6.70
N GLU A 32 -8.00 7.71 5.61
CA GLU A 32 -9.18 7.43 4.79
C GLU A 32 -10.32 6.79 5.60
N GLY A 33 -11.50 7.41 5.54
CA GLY A 33 -12.68 6.98 6.28
C GLY A 33 -12.69 7.30 7.78
N LEU A 34 -11.68 8.01 8.31
CA LEU A 34 -11.74 8.53 9.68
C LEU A 34 -12.70 9.73 9.78
N SER A 35 -13.38 9.84 10.92
CA SER A 35 -14.19 11.02 11.24
C SER A 35 -13.29 12.24 11.55
N PRO A 36 -13.82 13.47 11.45
CA PRO A 36 -13.07 14.67 11.83
C PRO A 36 -12.49 14.63 13.26
N GLU A 37 -13.26 14.11 14.22
CA GLU A 37 -12.80 13.92 15.60
C GLU A 37 -11.61 12.95 15.70
N HIS A 38 -11.63 11.84 14.95
CA HIS A 38 -10.50 10.93 14.89
C HIS A 38 -9.28 11.60 14.24
N LEU A 39 -9.45 12.38 13.17
CA LEU A 39 -8.35 13.12 12.54
C LEU A 39 -7.70 14.13 13.49
N GLU A 40 -8.49 14.85 14.29
CA GLU A 40 -7.98 15.76 15.31
C GLU A 40 -7.16 15.02 16.38
N ARG A 41 -7.68 13.88 16.87
CA ARG A 41 -6.95 13.02 17.81
C ARG A 41 -5.65 12.47 17.19
N ALA A 42 -5.67 12.08 15.92
CA ALA A 42 -4.47 11.62 15.22
C ALA A 42 -3.42 12.74 15.14
N ARG A 43 -3.82 13.97 14.79
CA ARG A 43 -2.92 15.13 14.75
C ARG A 43 -2.33 15.44 16.13
N ALA A 44 -3.13 15.36 17.19
CA ALA A 44 -2.63 15.53 18.56
C ALA A 44 -1.58 14.46 18.90
N MET A 45 -1.81 13.19 18.54
CA MET A 45 -0.83 12.11 18.73
C MET A 45 0.44 12.28 17.90
N GLN A 46 0.35 12.80 16.67
CA GLN A 46 1.54 13.11 15.86
C GLN A 46 2.44 14.11 16.60
N GLN A 47 1.85 15.10 17.25
CA GLN A 47 2.58 16.12 18.01
C GLN A 47 3.14 15.59 19.34
N SER A 48 2.34 14.86 20.11
CA SER A 48 2.74 14.37 21.44
C SER A 48 3.76 13.23 21.36
N ASP A 49 3.51 12.26 20.48
CA ASP A 49 4.24 10.99 20.43
C ASP A 49 5.29 10.96 19.30
N ARG A 50 5.39 12.05 18.53
CA ARG A 50 6.26 12.19 17.34
C ARG A 50 6.04 11.07 16.31
N LEU A 51 4.79 10.65 16.16
CA LEU A 51 4.41 9.63 15.18
C LEU A 51 4.25 10.24 13.79
N GLY A 52 4.55 9.44 12.76
CA GLY A 52 4.12 9.76 11.40
C GLY A 52 2.59 9.69 11.24
N ALA A 53 2.08 10.29 10.16
CA ALA A 53 0.64 10.37 9.91
C ALA A 53 -0.07 9.02 9.94
N ASN A 54 0.50 8.03 9.22
CA ASN A 54 -0.09 6.70 9.11
C ASN A 54 -0.19 5.96 10.46
N PRO A 55 0.91 5.82 11.24
CA PRO A 55 0.83 5.24 12.58
C PRO A 55 -0.17 5.94 13.52
N ALA A 56 -0.24 7.28 13.48
CA ALA A 56 -1.17 8.02 14.33
C ALA A 56 -2.65 7.78 13.94
N ALA A 57 -2.95 7.85 12.64
CA ALA A 57 -4.29 7.56 12.11
C ALA A 57 -4.74 6.13 12.44
N ARG A 58 -3.83 5.16 12.33
CA ARG A 58 -4.09 3.75 12.68
C ARG A 58 -4.39 3.53 14.17
N ARG A 59 -3.81 4.34 15.07
CA ARG A 59 -4.06 4.25 16.52
C ARG A 59 -5.44 4.75 16.93
N VAL A 60 -5.96 5.75 16.23
CA VAL A 60 -7.28 6.33 16.56
C VAL A 60 -8.43 5.65 15.81
N ARG A 61 -8.12 4.83 14.81
CA ARG A 61 -9.12 4.08 14.03
C ARG A 61 -9.93 3.15 14.93
N PRO A 62 -11.27 3.12 14.82
CA PRO A 62 -12.11 2.19 15.57
C PRO A 62 -11.67 0.74 15.35
N ALA A 63 -11.71 -0.07 16.42
CA ALA A 63 -11.30 -1.47 16.35
C ALA A 63 -12.18 -2.32 15.41
N THR A 64 -13.39 -1.85 15.08
CA THR A 64 -14.33 -2.48 14.15
C THR A 64 -14.02 -2.20 12.68
N ASP A 65 -13.14 -1.24 12.39
CA ASP A 65 -12.98 -0.67 11.07
C ASP A 65 -11.59 -1.03 10.55
N GLY A 66 -11.51 -2.08 9.73
CA GLY A 66 -10.30 -2.37 8.94
C GLY A 66 -10.19 -1.45 7.73
N LEU A 67 -8.96 -1.25 7.24
CA LEU A 67 -8.71 -0.48 6.02
C LEU A 67 -8.02 -1.36 4.97
N LEU A 68 -8.63 -1.42 3.78
CA LEU A 68 -8.07 -2.04 2.58
C LEU A 68 -7.76 -0.95 1.57
N LEU A 69 -6.49 -0.82 1.19
CA LEU A 69 -6.03 0.13 0.19
C LEU A 69 -5.60 -0.63 -1.06
N LEU A 70 -6.18 -0.24 -2.19
CA LEU A 70 -5.84 -0.76 -3.51
C LEU A 70 -5.13 0.34 -4.29
N TYR A 71 -3.94 0.02 -4.78
CA TYR A 71 -3.09 0.93 -5.54
C TYR A 71 -2.94 0.39 -6.95
N PRO A 72 -3.73 0.85 -7.93
CA PRO A 72 -3.45 0.61 -9.34
C PRO A 72 -2.16 1.33 -9.69
N ILE A 73 -1.09 0.59 -9.96
CA ILE A 73 0.25 1.10 -10.26
C ILE A 73 0.50 0.94 -11.75
N SER A 74 0.81 2.05 -12.40
CA SER A 74 1.10 2.06 -13.84
C SER A 74 2.43 1.37 -14.14
N ARG A 75 2.48 0.57 -15.21
CA ARG A 75 3.75 0.04 -15.76
C ARG A 75 4.74 1.12 -16.15
N ASN A 76 4.27 2.35 -16.39
CA ASN A 76 5.11 3.51 -16.73
C ASN A 76 5.69 4.21 -15.50
N SER A 77 5.55 3.65 -14.29
CA SER A 77 6.03 4.28 -13.06
C SER A 77 7.56 4.47 -13.04
N GLY A 78 8.01 5.67 -12.66
CA GLY A 78 9.41 6.02 -12.47
C GLY A 78 10.09 6.67 -13.68
N GLY A 79 9.34 7.11 -14.69
CA GLY A 79 9.89 7.89 -15.81
C GLY A 79 10.49 9.25 -15.39
N GLU A 80 10.12 9.72 -14.20
CA GLU A 80 10.56 10.96 -13.57
C GLU A 80 11.80 10.82 -12.67
N LEU A 81 12.34 9.61 -12.51
CA LEU A 81 13.45 9.36 -11.60
C LEU A 81 14.76 9.96 -12.09
N GLN A 82 15.55 10.50 -11.14
CA GLN A 82 16.93 10.91 -11.39
C GLN A 82 17.87 9.69 -11.37
N GLU A 83 18.94 9.76 -12.17
CA GLU A 83 19.98 8.73 -12.18
C GLU A 83 20.72 8.63 -10.84
N GLY A 84 21.13 7.41 -10.46
CA GLY A 84 21.89 7.15 -9.23
C GLY A 84 21.07 7.12 -7.93
N GLY A 85 19.74 7.26 -7.99
CA GLY A 85 18.86 7.18 -6.82
C GLY A 85 18.70 5.77 -6.23
N SER A 86 18.14 5.70 -5.02
CA SER A 86 17.80 4.43 -4.33
C SER A 86 16.56 3.72 -4.89
N ARG A 87 15.96 4.30 -5.93
CA ARG A 87 14.73 3.83 -6.59
C ARG A 87 14.98 3.63 -8.07
N ARG A 88 14.28 2.67 -8.66
CA ARG A 88 14.30 2.39 -10.10
C ARG A 88 12.88 2.30 -10.64
N SER A 89 12.73 2.58 -11.93
CA SER A 89 11.46 2.39 -12.64
C SER A 89 10.94 0.98 -12.43
N LEU A 90 9.60 0.85 -12.42
CA LEU A 90 8.94 -0.43 -12.15
C LEU A 90 9.38 -1.50 -13.16
N TYR A 91 9.52 -1.09 -14.42
CA TYR A 91 10.11 -1.89 -15.48
C TYR A 91 11.21 -1.10 -16.17
N ASP A 92 12.26 -1.79 -16.62
CA ASP A 92 13.33 -1.17 -17.42
C ASP A 92 12.81 -0.77 -18.82
N ASN A 93 11.84 -1.53 -19.36
CA ASN A 93 11.10 -1.19 -20.57
C ASN A 93 9.59 -1.34 -20.33
N PRO A 94 8.83 -0.24 -20.13
CA PRO A 94 7.40 -0.29 -19.84
C PRO A 94 6.55 -0.75 -21.04
N ASN A 95 7.09 -0.72 -22.26
CA ASN A 95 6.45 -1.23 -23.48
C ASN A 95 6.80 -2.70 -23.77
N GLY A 96 7.61 -3.35 -22.91
CA GLY A 96 8.00 -4.74 -23.07
C GLY A 96 6.82 -5.71 -22.95
N LEU A 97 6.92 -6.87 -23.60
CA LEU A 97 5.86 -7.89 -23.61
C LEU A 97 5.45 -8.40 -22.22
N ARG A 98 6.34 -8.28 -21.22
CA ARG A 98 6.10 -8.68 -19.83
C ARG A 98 5.67 -7.53 -18.90
N ALA A 99 5.71 -6.28 -19.36
CA ALA A 99 5.33 -5.13 -18.55
C ALA A 99 3.81 -5.04 -18.44
N ARG A 100 3.29 -5.02 -17.21
CA ARG A 100 1.87 -4.92 -16.89
C ARG A 100 1.64 -3.90 -15.79
N ASP A 101 0.49 -3.25 -15.81
CA ASP A 101 0.04 -2.52 -14.63
C ASP A 101 -0.11 -3.50 -13.46
N VAL A 102 0.24 -3.06 -12.27
CA VAL A 102 0.27 -3.89 -11.05
C VAL A 102 -0.76 -3.34 -10.08
N ILE A 103 -1.44 -4.19 -9.33
CA ILE A 103 -2.28 -3.75 -8.20
C ILE A 103 -1.50 -4.03 -6.92
N GLY A 104 -1.05 -2.97 -6.27
CA GLY A 104 -0.56 -3.04 -4.90
C GLY A 104 -1.73 -3.11 -3.94
N MET A 105 -1.62 -3.93 -2.90
CA MET A 105 -2.63 -4.05 -1.86
C MET A 105 -1.98 -3.86 -0.49
N ALA A 106 -2.59 -3.01 0.34
CA ALA A 106 -2.22 -2.88 1.75
C ALA A 106 -3.45 -3.13 2.63
N ILE A 107 -3.26 -3.91 3.69
CA ILE A 107 -4.29 -4.20 4.68
C ILE A 107 -3.80 -3.62 6.00
N SER A 108 -4.61 -2.74 6.58
CA SER A 108 -4.36 -2.14 7.88
C SER A 108 -5.43 -2.56 8.86
N PHE A 109 -5.00 -3.27 9.89
CA PHE A 109 -5.81 -3.58 11.05
C PHE A 109 -5.66 -2.47 12.10
N PRO A 110 -6.77 -2.01 12.71
CA PRO A 110 -6.74 -1.00 13.75
C PRO A 110 -5.96 -1.49 14.97
N HIS A 111 -5.56 -0.55 15.83
CA HIS A 111 -4.91 -0.92 17.09
C HIS A 111 -5.83 -1.79 17.95
N SER A 112 -5.24 -2.80 18.60
CA SER A 112 -5.95 -3.68 19.54
C SER A 112 -5.16 -3.80 20.83
N ASP A 113 -5.81 -3.54 21.95
CA ASP A 113 -5.23 -3.70 23.29
C ASP A 113 -5.20 -5.18 23.73
N ARG A 114 -5.75 -6.08 22.90
CA ARG A 114 -5.75 -7.51 23.14
C ARG A 114 -4.69 -8.15 22.25
N ALA A 115 -3.67 -8.71 22.87
CA ALA A 115 -2.74 -9.58 22.17
C ALA A 115 -3.52 -10.78 21.60
N GLN A 116 -3.79 -10.77 20.29
CA GLN A 116 -4.33 -11.95 19.63
C GLN A 116 -3.23 -12.99 19.52
N ARG A 117 -3.44 -14.12 20.21
CA ARG A 117 -2.59 -15.28 20.03
C ARG A 117 -2.95 -15.91 18.69
N VAL A 118 -2.12 -15.70 17.68
CA VAL A 118 -2.24 -16.44 16.42
C VAL A 118 -2.07 -17.92 16.76
N THR A 119 -3.18 -18.66 16.67
CA THR A 119 -3.22 -20.11 16.92
C THR A 119 -3.56 -20.77 15.58
N GLY A 120 -2.58 -21.45 14.98
CA GLY A 120 -2.72 -22.06 13.66
C GLY A 120 -1.38 -22.27 12.97
N GLN A 121 -1.39 -23.02 11.87
CA GLN A 121 -0.27 -23.10 10.93
C GLN A 121 -0.48 -22.06 9.84
N TYR A 122 0.56 -21.29 9.52
CA TYR A 122 0.56 -20.47 8.31
C TYR A 122 0.56 -21.41 7.12
N VAL A 123 -0.40 -21.24 6.21
CA VAL A 123 -0.45 -21.96 4.95
C VAL A 123 0.08 -21.03 3.87
N GLU A 124 1.22 -21.39 3.31
CA GLU A 124 1.71 -20.78 2.08
C GLU A 124 1.13 -21.57 0.90
N GLY A 125 0.53 -20.87 -0.05
CA GLY A 125 -0.07 -21.51 -1.21
C GLY A 125 -0.12 -20.55 -2.39
N THR A 126 0.13 -21.07 -3.59
CA THR A 126 -0.09 -20.35 -4.83
C THR A 126 -1.53 -20.62 -5.28
N VAL A 127 -2.30 -19.58 -5.53
CA VAL A 127 -3.64 -19.75 -6.13
C VAL A 127 -3.44 -20.36 -7.51
N GLY A 128 -4.01 -21.54 -7.77
CA GLY A 128 -4.01 -22.13 -9.10
C GLY A 128 -4.72 -21.17 -10.06
N TRP A 129 -4.02 -20.69 -11.08
CA TRP A 129 -4.61 -19.86 -12.12
C TRP A 129 -5.64 -20.69 -12.87
N ARG A 130 -6.93 -20.37 -12.74
CA ARG A 130 -7.95 -20.94 -13.63
C ARG A 130 -7.83 -20.26 -14.99
N PRO A 131 -7.68 -21.01 -16.10
CA PRO A 131 -7.86 -20.45 -17.43
C PRO A 131 -9.26 -19.84 -17.48
N VAL A 132 -9.36 -18.61 -17.98
CA VAL A 132 -10.65 -18.04 -18.35
C VAL A 132 -10.97 -18.67 -19.71
N GLU A 133 -11.98 -19.54 -19.76
CA GLU A 133 -12.57 -20.03 -21.02
C GLU A 133 -13.38 -18.92 -21.70
#